data_AF-A0A4Q4W0P9-F1
#
_entry.id   AF-A0A4Q4W0P9-F1
#
_cell.length_a   1.000
_cell.length_b   1.000
_cell.length_c   1.000
_cell.angle_alpha   90.00
_cell.angle_beta   90.00
_cell.angle_gamma   90.00
#
_symmetry.space_group_name_H-M   'P 1'
#
loop_
_entity.id
_entity.type
_entity.pdbx_description
1 polymer ?
#
loop_
_entity_poly.entity_id
_entity_poly.type
_entity_poly.pdbx_seq_one_letter_code
_entity_poly.pdbx_strand_id
1 'polypeptide(L)'
;MSCESKRKASEPVEDGTKKVRTNGGNFENGDLQESLELEDAEYLGDILGDDELDDSESTSILGRRFVLNALGLAYNKTPWDRILLGLIQDVPMKISLEDFIHMQRRRRHPVFSKHMDEFLTSTSLDWPDHDPEVTARFNEFKSELSGLLGPEYDERLFCKLSGPASAVLGIMWYYPTMVTEKYCWGHTMDKTNPSMRVQYRKIGPNPSVLTSDRFPMRMSWSRSDKELDELAKQHPNWDRIDAACAKFQRELNASPPFIILVGGEVIASMKRLVEIGPNHEVVPVPLNLNTVSMFGKNPEIVVVRHRITQAIRQVVFMSYHGQAFYYGGDNQAVVAYQDLLWNAALQFADLAIKAEDSFSVLARGVMANRSKGRRNRTVVLAVFLRTQELKKEFTYPESIVRWILCTSFESDDLPPLNKTGSHVNRVMRMWAKNGQRYMPSHMVRLKLLAKFDALFGTKQGRRLLAKKARPPITFEDWCDQETDKDPGFGLLPMKSKREIWDGDHVPLSFLEYRLLALREEYLAPHDGYHICERIREAFDKHAVFYSSDTPGGLRWEGNGGPEDDDFDHDTEEHPAVNLDSVLTGSQKKIFRETGSFF
;
A
#
# COMPACT_ATOMS: atom_id res chain seq x y z
N MET A 1 18.20 31.06 -42.74
CA MET A 1 19.27 30.19 -43.29
C MET A 1 18.68 28.80 -43.42
N SER A 2 18.69 28.30 -44.65
CA SER A 2 18.12 27.03 -45.09
C SER A 2 18.91 25.84 -44.52
N CYS A 3 18.24 24.71 -44.27
CA CYS A 3 18.77 23.42 -44.69
C CYS A 3 17.65 22.38 -44.78
N GLU A 4 17.18 22.15 -46.01
CA GLU A 4 16.50 20.95 -46.45
C GLU A 4 17.48 19.76 -46.41
N SER A 5 17.00 18.55 -46.10
CA SER A 5 17.54 17.35 -46.75
C SER A 5 16.50 16.23 -46.82
N LYS A 6 16.61 15.49 -47.92
CA LYS A 6 15.57 14.73 -48.62
C LYS A 6 15.49 13.27 -48.17
N ARG A 7 14.30 12.71 -48.43
CA ARG A 7 13.88 11.31 -48.44
C ARG A 7 14.93 10.31 -48.98
N LYS A 8 14.86 9.07 -48.49
CA LYS A 8 14.82 7.88 -49.36
C LYS A 8 13.91 6.81 -48.77
N ALA A 9 13.01 6.32 -49.63
CA ALA A 9 12.15 5.16 -49.43
C ALA A 9 12.84 3.91 -49.99
N SER A 10 12.58 2.75 -49.39
CA SER A 10 12.76 1.43 -49.99
C SER A 10 11.83 0.43 -49.31
N GLU A 11 10.87 -0.09 -50.07
CA GLU A 11 10.13 -1.35 -49.86
C GLU A 11 10.69 -2.40 -50.84
N PRO A 12 10.24 -3.67 -50.84
CA PRO A 12 9.93 -4.60 -49.74
C PRO A 12 10.73 -5.93 -49.90
N VAL A 13 10.69 -6.81 -48.90
CA VAL A 13 11.08 -8.23 -49.11
C VAL A 13 9.99 -9.12 -48.53
N GLU A 14 9.43 -9.95 -49.40
CA GLU A 14 8.46 -11.01 -49.13
C GLU A 14 9.11 -12.27 -48.52
N ASP A 15 8.22 -12.97 -47.81
CA ASP A 15 8.12 -14.43 -47.61
C ASP A 15 8.97 -15.13 -46.55
N GLY A 16 8.28 -15.99 -45.80
CA GLY A 16 8.80 -16.74 -44.67
C GLY A 16 7.73 -17.27 -43.75
N THR A 17 6.73 -17.99 -44.28
CA THR A 17 5.78 -18.80 -43.52
C THR A 17 6.49 -19.69 -42.49
N LYS A 18 6.15 -19.57 -41.19
CA LYS A 18 6.36 -20.64 -40.21
C LYS A 18 5.20 -20.74 -39.21
N LYS A 19 4.74 -21.98 -39.06
CA LYS A 19 3.53 -22.45 -38.39
C LYS A 19 3.42 -21.99 -36.94
N VAL A 20 2.28 -21.38 -36.61
CA VAL A 20 1.79 -21.21 -35.24
C VAL A 20 1.30 -22.58 -34.74
N ARG A 21 1.97 -23.13 -33.73
CA ARG A 21 1.41 -24.19 -32.88
C ARG A 21 0.69 -23.53 -31.71
N THR A 22 -0.63 -23.61 -31.71
CA THR A 22 -1.48 -23.33 -30.55
C THR A 22 -1.41 -24.51 -29.60
N ASN A 23 -0.82 -24.34 -28.41
CA ASN A 23 -1.11 -25.18 -27.26
C ASN A 23 -1.80 -24.32 -26.21
N GLY A 24 -3.12 -24.47 -26.12
CA GLY A 24 -3.90 -23.97 -25.01
C GLY A 24 -3.71 -24.88 -23.81
N GLY A 25 -3.18 -24.32 -22.72
CA GLY A 25 -3.37 -24.84 -21.38
C GLY A 25 -4.30 -23.88 -20.64
N ASN A 26 -5.48 -24.35 -20.25
CA ASN A 26 -6.35 -23.64 -19.31
C ASN A 26 -5.64 -23.62 -17.95
N PHE A 27 -5.13 -22.46 -17.55
CA PHE A 27 -4.78 -22.21 -16.15
C PHE A 27 -6.01 -21.62 -15.46
N GLU A 28 -6.46 -22.29 -14.42
CA GLU A 28 -7.58 -21.84 -13.60
C GLU A 28 -7.21 -20.55 -12.86
N ASN A 29 -8.19 -19.67 -12.67
CA ASN A 29 -8.03 -18.31 -12.14
C ASN A 29 -7.52 -18.24 -10.67
N GLY A 30 -7.26 -19.37 -10.00
CA GLY A 30 -6.92 -19.42 -8.58
C GLY A 30 -5.48 -19.03 -8.26
N ASP A 31 -4.50 -19.60 -8.97
CA ASP A 31 -3.09 -19.55 -8.56
C ASP A 31 -2.43 -18.17 -8.70
N LEU A 32 -2.94 -17.35 -9.63
CA LEU A 32 -2.45 -15.97 -9.82
C LEU A 32 -3.08 -14.99 -8.82
N GLN A 33 -4.23 -15.36 -8.25
CA GLN A 33 -5.05 -14.51 -7.40
C GLN A 33 -4.58 -14.60 -5.93
N GLU A 34 -4.24 -15.79 -5.45
CA GLU A 34 -3.82 -16.03 -4.07
C GLU A 34 -2.43 -15.44 -3.74
N SER A 35 -1.51 -15.43 -4.71
CA SER A 35 -0.16 -14.83 -4.52
C SER A 35 -0.13 -13.29 -4.60
N LEU A 36 -1.10 -12.66 -5.27
CA LEU A 36 -1.18 -11.19 -5.37
C LEU A 36 -1.99 -10.56 -4.24
N GLU A 37 -2.83 -11.34 -3.56
CA GLU A 37 -3.71 -10.88 -2.47
C GLU A 37 -2.99 -10.71 -1.12
N LEU A 38 -1.81 -11.34 -0.93
CA LEU A 38 -1.06 -11.33 0.33
C LEU A 38 0.03 -10.25 0.43
N GLU A 39 0.65 -9.77 -0.67
CA GLU A 39 1.87 -8.93 -0.59
C GLU A 39 1.64 -7.38 -0.69
N ASP A 40 0.43 -6.89 -0.99
CA ASP A 40 0.22 -5.48 -1.41
C ASP A 40 -0.83 -4.66 -0.62
N ALA A 41 -1.78 -5.29 0.07
CA ALA A 41 -2.70 -4.58 0.99
C ALA A 41 -2.01 -4.20 2.32
N GLU A 42 -1.04 -5.00 2.74
CA GLU A 42 -0.17 -4.74 3.91
C GLU A 42 0.82 -3.58 3.68
N TYR A 43 1.26 -3.31 2.44
CA TYR A 43 2.30 -2.31 2.17
C TYR A 43 1.95 -0.88 2.65
N LEU A 44 0.66 -0.52 2.66
CA LEU A 44 0.18 0.75 3.25
C LEU A 44 -0.32 0.56 4.69
N GLY A 45 -0.81 -0.63 5.03
CA GLY A 45 -1.17 -1.02 6.39
C GLY A 45 0.02 -0.90 7.33
N ASP A 46 1.15 -1.50 7.00
CA ASP A 46 2.37 -1.58 7.81
C ASP A 46 3.04 -0.23 8.10
N ILE A 47 2.93 0.75 7.19
CA ILE A 47 3.56 2.07 7.38
C ILE A 47 2.91 2.85 8.53
N LEU A 48 1.62 2.61 8.77
CA LEU A 48 0.82 3.29 9.79
C LEU A 48 0.01 2.29 10.61
N GLY A 49 0.51 1.06 10.76
CA GLY A 49 -0.21 -0.12 11.26
C GLY A 49 -1.16 0.20 12.41
N ASP A 50 -2.27 -0.56 12.45
CA ASP A 50 -3.10 -0.73 13.64
C ASP A 50 -2.24 -1.42 14.72
N ASP A 51 -1.16 -0.77 15.13
CA ASP A 51 -0.54 -1.03 16.41
C ASP A 51 -1.68 -0.81 17.40
N GLU A 52 -2.21 -1.92 17.92
CA GLU A 52 -2.67 -1.97 19.30
C GLU A 52 -1.54 -1.39 20.13
N LEU A 53 -1.55 -0.07 20.25
CA LEU A 53 -0.53 0.71 20.93
C LEU A 53 -0.58 0.26 22.37
N ASP A 54 0.37 -0.61 22.70
CA ASP A 54 0.80 -0.89 24.04
C ASP A 54 0.91 0.47 24.76
N ASP A 55 0.25 0.52 25.92
CA ASP A 55 -0.24 1.70 26.63
C ASP A 55 0.93 2.46 27.32
N SER A 56 1.99 2.75 26.56
CA SER A 56 3.24 3.26 27.10
C SER A 56 3.36 4.76 26.84
N GLU A 57 3.39 5.51 27.95
CA GLU A 57 3.80 6.91 28.06
C GLU A 57 5.09 7.22 27.27
N SER A 58 5.90 6.19 26.98
CA SER A 58 7.16 6.26 26.23
C SER A 58 6.99 6.72 24.77
N THR A 59 5.96 6.26 24.04
CA THR A 59 5.77 6.58 22.62
C THR A 59 5.35 8.04 22.41
N SER A 60 4.48 8.54 23.30
CA SER A 60 4.05 9.95 23.31
C SER A 60 5.20 10.91 23.64
N ILE A 61 6.03 10.57 24.65
CA ILE A 61 7.21 11.35 25.01
C ILE A 61 8.20 11.44 23.84
N LEU A 62 8.44 10.32 23.13
CA LEU A 62 9.34 10.28 21.98
C LEU A 62 8.82 11.11 20.81
N GLY A 63 7.53 11.00 20.48
CA GLY A 63 6.90 11.77 19.41
C GLY A 63 6.99 13.28 19.67
N ARG A 64 6.65 13.71 20.88
CA ARG A 64 6.76 15.11 21.31
C ARG A 64 8.17 15.65 21.20
N ARG A 65 9.15 14.90 21.71
CA ARG A 65 10.56 15.28 21.69
C ARG A 65 11.08 15.41 20.26
N PHE A 66 10.67 14.50 19.38
CA PHE A 66 11.01 14.57 17.95
C PHE A 66 10.50 15.87 17.32
N VAL A 67 9.22 16.18 17.50
CA VAL A 67 8.57 17.37 16.93
C VAL A 67 9.26 18.66 17.40
N LEU A 68 9.46 18.81 18.72
CA LEU A 68 10.07 20.04 19.27
C LEU A 68 11.53 20.21 18.83
N ASN A 69 12.31 19.13 18.86
CA ASN A 69 13.71 19.18 18.44
C ASN A 69 13.87 19.55 16.96
N ALA A 70 13.05 18.99 16.08
CA ALA A 70 13.08 19.30 14.65
C ALA A 70 12.74 20.77 14.34
N LEU A 71 11.99 21.43 15.23
CA LEU A 71 11.67 22.85 15.15
C LEU A 71 12.69 23.75 15.84
N GLY A 72 13.71 23.20 16.49
CA GLY A 72 14.67 23.96 17.29
C GLY A 72 14.08 24.49 18.61
N LEU A 73 13.00 23.90 19.10
CA LEU A 73 12.33 24.27 20.34
C LEU A 73 12.78 23.37 21.49
N ALA A 74 12.95 23.95 22.68
CA ALA A 74 13.31 23.18 23.86
C ALA A 74 12.18 22.21 24.25
N TYR A 75 12.55 20.96 24.52
CA TYR A 75 11.60 19.98 25.04
C TYR A 75 11.02 20.45 26.38
N ASN A 76 9.68 20.46 26.48
CA ASN A 76 8.94 20.73 27.71
C ASN A 76 7.56 20.06 27.64
N LYS A 77 6.86 19.99 28.78
CA LYS A 77 5.46 19.50 28.85
C LYS A 77 4.42 20.61 28.62
N THR A 78 4.83 21.75 28.07
CA THR A 78 3.92 22.89 27.82
C THR A 78 2.86 22.47 26.80
N PRO A 79 1.57 22.72 27.04
CA PRO A 79 0.52 22.43 26.06
C PRO A 79 0.84 22.99 24.65
N TRP A 80 0.46 22.25 23.60
CA TRP A 80 0.74 22.58 22.20
C TRP A 80 0.12 23.91 21.77
N ASP A 81 -1.07 24.23 22.28
CA ASP A 81 -1.70 25.54 22.11
C ASP A 81 -0.80 26.68 22.61
N ARG A 82 -0.21 26.53 23.81
CA ARG A 82 0.69 27.51 24.42
C ARG A 82 2.02 27.61 23.69
N ILE A 83 2.52 26.50 23.15
CA ILE A 83 3.70 26.52 22.28
C ILE A 83 3.42 27.35 21.03
N LEU A 84 2.32 27.06 20.32
CA LEU A 84 1.96 27.80 19.11
C LEU A 84 1.73 29.30 19.39
N LEU A 85 0.97 29.63 20.44
CA LEU A 85 0.73 31.02 20.86
C LEU A 85 2.03 31.73 21.28
N GLY A 86 3.01 30.99 21.80
CA GLY A 86 4.34 31.51 22.12
C GLY A 86 5.14 31.95 20.89
N LEU A 87 4.79 31.47 19.70
CA LEU A 87 5.42 31.86 18.44
C LEU A 87 4.84 33.14 17.84
N ILE A 88 3.74 33.67 18.38
CA ILE A 88 3.11 34.91 17.92
C ILE A 88 3.77 36.09 18.64
N GLN A 89 4.40 36.99 17.87
CA GLN A 89 5.06 38.20 18.41
C GLN A 89 4.08 39.34 18.71
N ASP A 90 2.95 39.40 18.00
CA ASP A 90 1.88 40.38 18.23
C ASP A 90 1.14 40.07 19.54
N VAL A 91 1.50 40.79 20.61
CA VAL A 91 0.96 40.58 21.96
C VAL A 91 -0.56 40.85 22.03
N PRO A 92 -1.11 41.96 21.51
CA PRO A 92 -2.55 42.18 21.45
C PRO A 92 -3.32 41.06 20.73
N MET A 93 -2.82 40.58 19.58
CA MET A 93 -3.43 39.46 18.85
C MET A 93 -3.38 38.17 19.67
N LYS A 94 -2.25 37.89 20.31
CA LYS A 94 -2.09 36.71 21.18
C LYS A 94 -3.11 36.70 22.32
N ILE A 95 -3.29 37.82 23.02
CA ILE A 95 -4.29 37.95 24.11
C ILE A 95 -5.70 37.71 23.56
N SER A 96 -6.03 38.32 22.42
CA SER A 96 -7.34 38.16 21.77
C SER A 96 -7.61 36.69 21.38
N LEU A 97 -6.59 35.98 20.89
CA LEU A 97 -6.67 34.55 20.59
C LEU A 97 -6.85 33.72 21.86
N GLU A 98 -6.13 34.02 22.94
CA GLU A 98 -6.29 33.33 24.22
C GLU A 98 -7.72 33.46 24.78
N ASP A 99 -8.28 34.67 24.74
CA ASP A 99 -9.66 34.92 25.16
C ASP A 99 -10.67 34.18 24.27
N PHE A 100 -10.46 34.22 22.94
CA PHE A 100 -11.30 33.49 21.99
C PHE A 100 -11.25 31.99 22.25
N ILE A 101 -10.06 31.39 22.38
CA ILE A 101 -9.89 29.95 22.66
C ILE A 101 -10.59 29.59 23.97
N HIS A 102 -10.38 30.36 25.03
CA HIS A 102 -11.02 30.11 26.32
C HIS A 102 -12.56 30.15 26.24
N MET A 103 -13.11 31.05 25.43
CA MET A 103 -14.54 31.09 25.14
C MET A 103 -14.99 29.84 24.36
N GLN A 104 -14.26 29.44 23.32
CA GLN A 104 -14.64 28.31 22.47
C GLN A 104 -14.58 26.97 23.21
N ARG A 105 -13.62 26.76 24.12
CA ARG A 105 -13.52 25.56 24.97
C ARG A 105 -14.73 25.33 25.87
N ARG A 106 -15.57 26.36 26.10
CA ARG A 106 -16.80 26.25 26.88
C ARG A 106 -18.00 25.77 26.03
N ARG A 107 -17.83 25.64 24.72
CA ARG A 107 -18.90 25.16 23.83
C ARG A 107 -19.15 23.69 24.09
N ARG A 108 -20.41 23.28 24.01
CA ARG A 108 -20.77 21.87 24.12
C ARG A 108 -20.33 21.15 22.85
N HIS A 109 -19.58 20.07 23.04
CA HIS A 109 -19.29 19.14 21.97
C HIS A 109 -20.58 18.42 21.56
N PRO A 110 -20.80 18.20 20.26
CA PRO A 110 -21.95 17.46 19.78
C PRO A 110 -21.92 16.01 20.27
N VAL A 111 -23.10 15.48 20.61
CA VAL A 111 -23.30 14.09 21.06
C VAL A 111 -23.95 13.31 19.94
N PHE A 112 -23.42 12.11 19.65
CA PHE A 112 -23.87 11.29 18.53
C PHE A 112 -24.29 9.89 18.94
N SER A 113 -25.22 9.35 18.16
CA SER A 113 -25.67 7.96 18.26
C SER A 113 -24.80 6.97 17.46
N LYS A 114 -24.00 7.45 16.50
CA LYS A 114 -23.20 6.62 15.57
C LYS A 114 -21.76 7.07 15.48
N HIS A 115 -20.86 6.12 15.30
CA HIS A 115 -19.43 6.41 15.11
C HIS A 115 -19.18 6.91 13.67
N MET A 116 -18.26 7.86 13.49
CA MET A 116 -18.03 8.46 12.16
C MET A 116 -17.47 7.49 11.12
N ASP A 117 -16.86 6.38 11.53
CA ASP A 117 -16.30 5.36 10.66
C ASP A 117 -17.20 4.12 10.51
N GLU A 118 -18.41 4.14 11.09
CA GLU A 118 -19.39 3.05 10.99
C GLU A 118 -19.81 2.78 9.53
N PHE A 119 -19.71 3.78 8.64
CA PHE A 119 -19.98 3.59 7.21
C PHE A 119 -19.04 2.59 6.53
N LEU A 120 -17.83 2.35 7.09
CA LEU A 120 -16.86 1.42 6.53
C LEU A 120 -17.35 -0.03 6.61
N THR A 121 -18.10 -0.38 7.64
CA THR A 121 -18.65 -1.73 7.83
C THR A 121 -20.07 -1.88 7.29
N SER A 122 -20.77 -0.78 7.00
CA SER A 122 -22.12 -0.79 6.45
C SER A 122 -22.19 -1.52 5.10
N THR A 123 -23.18 -2.37 4.88
CA THR A 123 -23.49 -2.96 3.56
C THR A 123 -24.55 -2.17 2.79
N SER A 124 -24.97 -1.03 3.32
CA SER A 124 -25.98 -0.16 2.69
C SER A 124 -25.55 0.29 1.30
N LEU A 125 -26.50 0.29 0.37
CA LEU A 125 -26.37 0.87 -0.98
C LEU A 125 -26.81 2.34 -0.99
N ASP A 126 -26.49 3.07 0.08
CA ASP A 126 -26.79 4.49 0.26
C ASP A 126 -25.82 5.09 1.30
N TRP A 127 -25.64 6.41 1.28
CA TRP A 127 -24.81 7.12 2.26
C TRP A 127 -25.42 7.04 3.66
N PRO A 128 -24.68 6.54 4.65
CA PRO A 128 -25.12 6.61 6.04
C PRO A 128 -25.41 8.04 6.50
N ASP A 129 -26.44 8.16 7.32
CA ASP A 129 -26.76 9.42 8.01
C ASP A 129 -26.01 9.49 9.34
N HIS A 130 -25.05 10.41 9.41
CA HIS A 130 -24.32 10.74 10.64
C HIS A 130 -24.92 11.96 11.34
N ASP A 131 -25.52 12.88 10.56
CA ASP A 131 -26.08 14.15 11.02
C ASP A 131 -27.16 14.57 10.00
N PRO A 132 -28.44 14.68 10.41
CA PRO A 132 -29.53 14.97 9.49
C PRO A 132 -29.41 16.33 8.79
N GLU A 133 -28.82 17.33 9.44
CA GLU A 133 -28.62 18.66 8.86
C GLU A 133 -27.57 18.60 7.73
N VAL A 134 -26.46 17.91 8.00
CA VAL A 134 -25.45 17.62 6.97
C VAL A 134 -26.03 16.82 5.82
N THR A 135 -26.85 15.81 6.11
CA THR A 135 -27.50 14.99 5.10
C THR A 135 -28.44 15.81 4.22
N ALA A 136 -29.25 16.68 4.80
CA ALA A 136 -30.14 17.57 4.05
C ALA A 136 -29.34 18.49 3.12
N ARG A 137 -28.34 19.21 3.65
CA ARG A 137 -27.48 20.12 2.87
C ARG A 137 -26.73 19.38 1.76
N PHE A 138 -26.22 18.18 2.04
CA PHE A 138 -25.53 17.37 1.05
C PHE A 138 -26.47 16.91 -0.07
N ASN A 139 -27.70 16.51 0.25
CA ASN A 139 -28.67 16.08 -0.76
C ASN A 139 -29.08 17.23 -1.71
N GLU A 140 -29.27 18.44 -1.18
CA GLU A 140 -29.52 19.64 -1.98
C GLU A 140 -28.36 19.94 -2.92
N PHE A 141 -27.13 19.99 -2.36
CA PHE A 141 -25.92 20.21 -3.14
C PHE A 141 -25.69 19.11 -4.20
N LYS A 142 -25.92 17.85 -3.85
CA LYS A 142 -25.81 16.70 -4.76
C LYS A 142 -26.75 16.88 -5.94
N SER A 143 -28.00 17.24 -5.70
CA SER A 143 -28.99 17.46 -6.76
C SER A 143 -28.57 18.60 -7.70
N GLU A 144 -28.06 19.72 -7.15
CA GLU A 144 -27.52 20.82 -7.95
C GLU A 144 -26.33 20.36 -8.81
N LEU A 145 -25.38 19.65 -8.20
CA LEU A 145 -24.15 19.24 -8.85
C LEU A 145 -24.36 18.15 -9.92
N SER A 146 -25.24 17.19 -9.68
CA SER A 146 -25.66 16.19 -10.69
C SER A 146 -26.22 16.87 -11.94
N GLY A 147 -27.03 17.92 -11.77
CA GLY A 147 -27.55 18.71 -12.89
C GLY A 147 -26.47 19.41 -13.72
N LEU A 148 -25.33 19.74 -13.12
CA LEU A 148 -24.19 20.38 -13.80
C LEU A 148 -23.27 19.36 -14.49
N LEU A 149 -23.09 18.19 -13.88
CA LEU A 149 -22.24 17.10 -14.37
C LEU A 149 -22.89 16.30 -15.51
N GLY A 150 -24.22 16.25 -15.53
CA GLY A 150 -25.00 15.55 -16.55
C GLY A 150 -25.23 14.06 -16.22
N PRO A 151 -26.04 13.37 -17.04
CA PRO A 151 -26.50 12.01 -16.76
C PRO A 151 -25.41 10.93 -16.83
N GLU A 152 -24.26 11.26 -17.42
CA GLU A 152 -23.12 10.35 -17.57
C GLU A 152 -22.37 10.13 -16.25
N TYR A 153 -22.51 11.06 -15.30
CA TYR A 153 -21.82 10.99 -14.01
C TYR A 153 -22.57 10.06 -13.05
N ASP A 154 -21.84 9.11 -12.48
CA ASP A 154 -22.39 8.20 -11.49
C ASP A 154 -22.41 8.86 -10.10
N GLU A 155 -23.60 9.27 -9.64
CA GLU A 155 -23.78 9.93 -8.34
C GLU A 155 -23.19 9.14 -7.17
N ARG A 156 -23.09 7.81 -7.28
CA ARG A 156 -22.53 6.96 -6.23
C ARG A 156 -21.08 7.31 -5.91
N LEU A 157 -20.38 8.01 -6.81
CA LEU A 157 -19.00 8.46 -6.68
C LEU A 157 -18.86 9.80 -5.95
N PHE A 158 -19.96 10.44 -5.56
CA PHE A 158 -19.87 11.54 -4.61
C PHE A 158 -19.38 11.03 -3.24
N CYS A 159 -18.63 11.89 -2.55
CA CYS A 159 -18.11 11.62 -1.22
C CYS A 159 -18.80 12.56 -0.24
N LYS A 160 -19.60 12.00 0.66
CA LYS A 160 -20.31 12.78 1.66
C LYS A 160 -19.34 13.26 2.74
N LEU A 161 -19.51 14.48 3.22
CA LEU A 161 -18.74 14.95 4.37
C LEU A 161 -18.96 14.07 5.62
N SER A 162 -18.02 14.12 6.55
CA SER A 162 -18.05 13.35 7.81
C SER A 162 -18.16 14.30 8.99
N GLY A 163 -18.97 13.94 9.98
CA GLY A 163 -19.16 14.74 11.20
C GLY A 163 -20.31 15.75 11.13
N PRO A 164 -20.50 16.55 12.20
CA PRO A 164 -21.67 17.41 12.40
C PRO A 164 -21.60 18.75 11.68
N ALA A 165 -22.78 19.32 11.44
CA ALA A 165 -22.91 20.75 11.10
C ALA A 165 -22.44 21.67 12.26
N SER A 166 -22.59 21.22 13.52
CA SER A 166 -22.18 21.94 14.72
C SER A 166 -20.74 21.63 15.20
N ALA A 167 -19.86 21.18 14.31
CA ALA A 167 -18.49 20.84 14.67
C ALA A 167 -17.71 22.02 15.28
N VAL A 168 -16.82 21.73 16.23
CA VAL A 168 -15.93 22.74 16.83
C VAL A 168 -14.65 22.93 16.00
N LEU A 169 -14.35 21.99 15.10
CA LEU A 169 -13.23 22.03 14.17
C LEU A 169 -13.68 21.54 12.80
N GLY A 170 -13.44 22.34 11.76
CA GLY A 170 -13.55 21.93 10.36
C GLY A 170 -12.19 21.52 9.79
N ILE A 171 -12.14 20.46 8.99
CA ILE A 171 -10.94 20.04 8.26
C ILE A 171 -11.31 19.86 6.79
N MET A 172 -10.71 20.66 5.93
CA MET A 172 -11.02 20.71 4.51
C MET A 172 -9.86 20.17 3.68
N TRP A 173 -10.12 19.05 3.03
CA TRP A 173 -9.27 18.42 2.04
C TRP A 173 -9.60 18.93 0.64
N TYR A 174 -8.83 18.44 -0.33
CA TYR A 174 -8.97 18.90 -1.70
C TYR A 174 -10.07 18.16 -2.45
N TYR A 175 -9.88 16.86 -2.67
CA TYR A 175 -10.85 15.98 -3.28
C TYR A 175 -10.57 14.52 -2.84
N PRO A 176 -11.59 13.65 -2.83
CA PRO A 176 -11.44 12.24 -2.53
C PRO A 176 -10.87 11.49 -3.74
N THR A 177 -9.97 10.55 -3.51
CA THR A 177 -9.40 9.71 -4.57
C THR A 177 -10.17 8.39 -4.73
N MET A 178 -9.79 7.58 -5.71
CA MET A 178 -10.37 6.25 -5.93
C MET A 178 -9.76 5.15 -5.06
N VAL A 179 -8.69 5.46 -4.31
CA VAL A 179 -7.97 4.48 -3.48
C VAL A 179 -8.63 4.41 -2.10
N THR A 180 -9.65 3.58 -1.98
CA THR A 180 -10.46 3.39 -0.77
C THR A 180 -11.25 2.07 -0.88
N GLU A 181 -11.61 1.48 0.25
CA GLU A 181 -12.57 0.37 0.29
C GLU A 181 -14.02 0.82 0.06
N LYS A 182 -14.36 2.09 0.30
CA LYS A 182 -15.71 2.67 0.14
C LYS A 182 -15.78 3.64 -1.04
N TYR A 183 -15.43 3.15 -2.23
CA TYR A 183 -15.44 3.93 -3.47
C TYR A 183 -16.84 4.46 -3.83
N CYS A 184 -17.91 3.69 -3.58
CA CYS A 184 -19.29 4.16 -3.70
C CYS A 184 -19.89 4.47 -2.34
N TRP A 185 -20.77 5.48 -2.30
CA TRP A 185 -21.48 5.90 -1.09
C TRP A 185 -20.54 6.23 0.07
N GLY A 186 -19.35 6.74 -0.27
CA GLY A 186 -18.27 6.96 0.68
C GLY A 186 -18.42 8.27 1.46
N HIS A 187 -17.66 8.36 2.55
CA HIS A 187 -17.52 9.59 3.33
C HIS A 187 -16.06 10.09 3.31
N THR A 188 -15.83 11.39 3.53
CA THR A 188 -14.49 11.98 3.48
C THR A 188 -13.54 11.38 4.53
N MET A 189 -14.00 11.17 5.77
CA MET A 189 -13.19 10.61 6.86
C MET A 189 -13.09 9.08 6.77
N ASP A 190 -12.46 8.63 5.70
CA ASP A 190 -12.27 7.22 5.38
C ASP A 190 -10.84 6.78 5.66
N LYS A 191 -10.64 6.01 6.74
CA LYS A 191 -9.31 5.51 7.15
C LYS A 191 -8.66 4.59 6.11
N THR A 192 -9.43 4.01 5.20
CA THR A 192 -8.88 3.14 4.15
C THR A 192 -8.18 3.96 3.06
N ASN A 193 -8.55 5.24 2.91
CA ASN A 193 -7.86 6.19 2.04
C ASN A 193 -6.50 6.59 2.62
N PRO A 194 -5.39 6.39 1.90
CA PRO A 194 -4.04 6.70 2.39
C PRO A 194 -3.82 8.15 2.82
N SER A 195 -4.48 9.12 2.18
CA SER A 195 -4.37 10.54 2.54
C SER A 195 -5.02 10.83 3.89
N MET A 196 -6.09 10.10 4.23
CA MET A 196 -6.87 10.31 5.46
C MET A 196 -6.29 9.59 6.67
N ARG A 197 -5.42 8.58 6.47
CA ARG A 197 -4.79 7.82 7.57
C ARG A 197 -4.03 8.71 8.55
N VAL A 198 -3.37 9.77 8.07
CA VAL A 198 -2.64 10.70 8.95
C VAL A 198 -3.60 11.45 9.88
N GLN A 199 -4.74 11.91 9.36
CA GLN A 199 -5.79 12.50 10.19
C GLN A 199 -6.39 11.46 11.14
N TYR A 200 -6.68 10.26 10.64
CA TYR A 200 -7.24 9.17 11.45
C TYR A 200 -6.31 8.76 12.60
N ARG A 201 -5.00 8.67 12.36
CA ARG A 201 -4.01 8.44 13.42
C ARG A 201 -3.98 9.59 14.43
N LYS A 202 -4.07 10.84 13.96
CA LYS A 202 -4.00 12.05 14.79
C LYS A 202 -5.19 12.18 15.74
N ILE A 203 -6.40 11.92 15.27
CA ILE A 203 -7.65 12.24 16.01
C ILE A 203 -8.66 11.09 16.10
N GLY A 204 -8.50 10.03 15.32
CA GLY A 204 -9.48 8.95 15.17
C GLY A 204 -10.81 9.42 14.56
N PRO A 205 -11.89 8.63 14.71
CA PRO A 205 -13.23 9.00 14.28
C PRO A 205 -13.88 9.98 15.29
N ASN A 206 -13.25 11.14 15.49
CA ASN A 206 -13.70 12.16 16.46
C ASN A 206 -15.02 12.83 16.04
N PRO A 207 -16.12 12.66 16.79
CA PRO A 207 -17.44 13.15 16.42
C PRO A 207 -17.57 14.68 16.45
N SER A 208 -16.61 15.40 17.02
CA SER A 208 -16.67 16.87 17.10
C SER A 208 -16.02 17.58 15.90
N VAL A 209 -15.56 16.82 14.90
CA VAL A 209 -14.82 17.32 13.75
C VAL A 209 -15.63 17.13 12.48
N LEU A 210 -15.81 18.22 11.72
CA LEU A 210 -16.37 18.17 10.37
C LEU A 210 -15.22 17.98 9.38
N THR A 211 -15.22 16.89 8.62
CA THR A 211 -14.23 16.65 7.56
C THR A 211 -14.92 16.67 6.21
N SER A 212 -14.44 17.53 5.31
CA SER A 212 -15.00 17.69 3.96
C SER A 212 -13.92 17.81 2.90
N ASP A 213 -14.31 17.63 1.65
CA ASP A 213 -13.48 17.85 0.47
C ASP A 213 -13.96 19.10 -0.28
N ARG A 214 -13.05 19.95 -0.76
CA ARG A 214 -13.41 21.10 -1.62
C ARG A 214 -14.29 20.64 -2.78
N PHE A 215 -13.88 19.57 -3.45
CA PHE A 215 -14.67 18.90 -4.47
C PHE A 215 -15.11 17.53 -3.94
N PRO A 216 -16.36 17.37 -3.47
CA PRO A 216 -16.88 16.11 -2.93
C PRO A 216 -17.23 15.10 -4.05
N MET A 217 -16.41 15.05 -5.08
CA MET A 217 -16.48 14.16 -6.24
C MET A 217 -15.19 13.38 -6.27
N ARG A 218 -15.26 12.05 -6.40
CA ARG A 218 -14.01 11.31 -6.56
C ARG A 218 -13.28 11.73 -7.83
N MET A 219 -11.96 11.80 -7.75
CA MET A 219 -11.07 12.11 -8.88
C MET A 219 -9.92 11.10 -8.97
N SER A 220 -9.56 10.70 -10.20
CA SER A 220 -8.34 9.96 -10.49
C SER A 220 -7.14 10.86 -10.24
N TRP A 221 -6.21 10.41 -9.40
CA TRP A 221 -5.01 11.17 -9.07
C TRP A 221 -3.91 10.97 -10.13
N SER A 222 -3.18 12.05 -10.39
CA SER A 222 -2.09 12.24 -11.35
C SER A 222 -1.09 13.23 -10.75
N ARG A 223 0.16 13.07 -11.14
CA ARG A 223 1.28 13.86 -10.58
C ARG A 223 1.43 15.23 -11.23
N SER A 224 0.73 15.51 -12.32
CA SER A 224 0.84 16.79 -13.02
C SER A 224 -0.13 17.80 -12.45
N ASP A 225 0.31 19.05 -12.27
CA ASP A 225 -0.53 20.19 -11.85
C ASP A 225 -1.70 20.50 -12.81
N LYS A 226 -1.87 19.72 -13.88
CA LYS A 226 -2.87 19.87 -14.94
C LYS A 226 -4.18 19.13 -14.69
N GLU A 227 -4.33 18.38 -13.59
CA GLU A 227 -5.53 17.55 -13.38
C GLU A 227 -6.82 18.36 -13.39
N LEU A 228 -6.82 19.47 -12.65
CA LEU A 228 -8.00 20.31 -12.57
C LEU A 228 -8.27 20.98 -13.91
N ASP A 229 -7.23 21.30 -14.68
CA ASP A 229 -7.36 21.81 -16.03
C ASP A 229 -7.90 20.74 -16.99
N GLU A 230 -7.51 19.48 -16.82
CA GLU A 230 -8.00 18.35 -17.62
C GLU A 230 -9.45 18.00 -17.27
N LEU A 231 -9.78 18.00 -15.98
CA LEU A 231 -11.13 17.81 -15.50
C LEU A 231 -12.03 18.98 -15.93
N ALA A 232 -11.53 20.22 -15.84
CA ALA A 232 -12.22 21.39 -16.33
C ALA A 232 -12.48 21.32 -17.84
N LYS A 233 -11.56 20.74 -18.62
CA LYS A 233 -11.77 20.49 -20.05
C LYS A 233 -12.80 19.39 -20.32
N GLN A 234 -12.90 18.39 -19.44
CA GLN A 234 -13.88 17.31 -19.56
C GLN A 234 -15.30 17.75 -19.18
N HIS A 235 -15.45 18.81 -18.39
CA HIS A 235 -16.74 19.32 -17.95
C HIS A 235 -16.98 20.76 -18.44
N PRO A 236 -17.81 20.97 -19.50
CA PRO A 236 -18.10 22.30 -20.03
C PRO A 236 -18.66 23.32 -19.02
N ASN A 237 -19.23 22.83 -17.91
CA ASN A 237 -19.80 23.64 -16.82
C ASN A 237 -18.83 23.84 -15.64
N TRP A 238 -17.52 23.64 -15.81
CA TRP A 238 -16.56 23.62 -14.70
C TRP A 238 -16.65 24.83 -13.77
N ASP A 239 -16.76 26.05 -14.32
CA ASP A 239 -16.87 27.27 -13.50
C ASP A 239 -18.10 27.25 -12.59
N ARG A 240 -19.21 26.68 -13.06
CA ARG A 240 -20.44 26.53 -12.28
C ARG A 240 -20.28 25.44 -11.22
N ILE A 241 -19.60 24.35 -11.55
CA ILE A 241 -19.27 23.25 -10.63
C ILE A 241 -18.38 23.77 -9.49
N ASP A 242 -17.31 24.49 -9.80
CA ASP A 242 -16.42 25.09 -8.80
C ASP A 242 -17.13 26.15 -7.96
N ALA A 243 -18.03 26.95 -8.56
CA ALA A 243 -18.86 27.89 -7.82
C ALA A 243 -19.82 27.19 -6.84
N ALA A 244 -20.51 26.13 -7.27
CA ALA A 244 -21.41 25.34 -6.43
C ALA A 244 -20.64 24.67 -5.27
N CYS A 245 -19.51 24.03 -5.57
CA CYS A 245 -18.62 23.44 -4.57
C CYS A 245 -18.12 24.49 -3.55
N ALA A 246 -17.65 25.65 -4.02
CA ALA A 246 -17.17 26.70 -3.14
C ALA A 246 -18.27 27.30 -2.26
N LYS A 247 -19.49 27.45 -2.79
CA LYS A 247 -20.66 27.92 -2.04
C LYS A 247 -21.01 26.91 -0.93
N PHE A 248 -21.17 25.64 -1.28
CA PHE A 248 -21.46 24.57 -0.33
C PHE A 248 -20.43 24.51 0.80
N GLN A 249 -19.14 24.54 0.45
CA GLN A 249 -18.06 24.54 1.44
C GLN A 249 -18.05 25.79 2.32
N ARG A 250 -18.37 26.97 1.79
CA ARG A 250 -18.47 28.20 2.58
C ARG A 250 -19.58 28.13 3.62
N GLU A 251 -20.74 27.59 3.24
CA GLU A 251 -21.88 27.42 4.13
C GLU A 251 -21.60 26.42 5.26
N LEU A 252 -20.86 25.34 4.97
CA LEU A 252 -20.39 24.38 5.97
C LEU A 252 -19.34 25.00 6.91
N ASN A 253 -18.35 25.68 6.33
CA ASN A 253 -17.28 26.33 7.06
C ASN A 253 -17.73 27.54 7.87
N ALA A 254 -18.96 28.03 7.73
CA ALA A 254 -19.46 29.16 8.52
C ALA A 254 -19.67 28.83 10.00
N SER A 255 -19.80 27.55 10.35
CA SER A 255 -20.13 27.07 11.70
C SER A 255 -18.91 26.85 12.60
N PRO A 256 -17.85 26.11 12.18
CA PRO A 256 -16.73 25.80 13.06
C PRO A 256 -15.90 27.05 13.41
N PRO A 257 -15.55 27.28 14.69
CA PRO A 257 -14.67 28.39 15.08
C PRO A 257 -13.20 28.19 14.64
N PHE A 258 -12.81 26.93 14.42
CA PHE A 258 -11.47 26.56 13.97
C PHE A 258 -11.56 25.78 12.66
N ILE A 259 -10.68 26.07 11.70
CA ILE A 259 -10.66 25.40 10.39
C ILE A 259 -9.22 25.05 10.02
N ILE A 260 -8.96 23.81 9.59
CA ILE A 260 -7.71 23.42 8.94
C ILE A 260 -7.96 23.27 7.45
N LEU A 261 -7.28 24.07 6.63
CA LEU A 261 -7.27 23.94 5.18
C LEU A 261 -6.04 23.12 4.75
N VAL A 262 -6.28 22.04 4.02
CA VAL A 262 -5.26 21.02 3.70
C VAL A 262 -4.98 21.03 2.19
N GLY A 263 -3.78 21.48 1.82
CA GLY A 263 -3.32 21.55 0.42
C GLY A 263 -3.27 22.97 -0.14
N GLY A 264 -2.31 23.22 -1.04
CA GLY A 264 -2.02 24.56 -1.56
C GLY A 264 -3.18 25.16 -2.35
N GLU A 265 -3.93 24.34 -3.06
CA GLU A 265 -5.05 24.70 -3.91
C GLU A 265 -6.30 25.06 -3.09
N VAL A 266 -6.50 24.38 -1.96
CA VAL A 266 -7.52 24.72 -0.97
C VAL A 266 -7.15 26.06 -0.30
N ILE A 267 -5.89 26.21 0.10
CA ILE A 267 -5.38 27.44 0.74
C ILE A 267 -5.49 28.65 -0.21
N ALA A 268 -5.11 28.49 -1.49
CA ALA A 268 -5.23 29.54 -2.50
C ALA A 268 -6.68 30.02 -2.68
N SER A 269 -7.65 29.14 -2.38
CA SER A 269 -9.08 29.42 -2.47
C SER A 269 -9.73 29.82 -1.14
N MET A 270 -8.96 30.01 -0.07
CA MET A 270 -9.45 30.27 1.29
C MET A 270 -10.55 31.34 1.35
N LYS A 271 -10.37 32.48 0.66
CA LYS A 271 -11.36 33.58 0.66
C LYS A 271 -12.72 33.20 0.06
N ARG A 272 -12.77 32.17 -0.78
CA ARG A 272 -14.00 31.62 -1.35
C ARG A 272 -14.62 30.54 -0.47
N LEU A 273 -13.82 29.91 0.38
CA LEU A 273 -14.19 28.74 1.19
C LEU A 273 -14.53 29.10 2.64
N VAL A 274 -14.08 30.25 3.16
CA VAL A 274 -14.35 30.70 4.53
C VAL A 274 -15.29 31.89 4.51
N GLU A 275 -16.29 31.90 5.40
CA GLU A 275 -17.30 32.96 5.46
C GLU A 275 -16.74 34.21 6.16
N ILE A 276 -16.28 35.18 5.36
CA ILE A 276 -15.76 36.44 5.88
C ILE A 276 -16.94 37.39 6.19
N GLY A 277 -17.93 37.52 5.30
CA GLY A 277 -19.00 38.51 5.44
C GLY A 277 -18.49 39.97 5.34
N PRO A 278 -19.40 40.95 5.17
CA PRO A 278 -19.02 42.33 4.84
C PRO A 278 -18.31 43.08 5.99
N ASN A 279 -18.62 42.73 7.23
CA ASN A 279 -18.13 43.44 8.42
C ASN A 279 -16.86 42.82 9.02
N HIS A 280 -16.31 41.78 8.41
CA HIS A 280 -15.08 41.15 8.88
C HIS A 280 -13.91 41.44 7.95
N GLU A 281 -12.73 41.20 8.49
CA GLU A 281 -11.45 41.23 7.81
C GLU A 281 -10.70 39.93 8.05
N VAL A 282 -9.75 39.66 7.16
CA VAL A 282 -8.84 38.52 7.22
C VAL A 282 -7.47 39.05 7.60
N VAL A 283 -6.94 38.60 8.73
CA VAL A 283 -5.69 39.07 9.31
C VAL A 283 -4.71 37.90 9.39
N PRO A 284 -3.66 37.87 8.57
CA PRO A 284 -2.57 36.93 8.72
C PRO A 284 -1.79 37.20 10.01
N VAL A 285 -1.51 36.15 10.78
CA VAL A 285 -0.76 36.20 12.03
C VAL A 285 0.49 35.34 11.86
N PRO A 286 1.66 35.97 11.64
CA PRO A 286 2.90 35.25 11.38
C PRO A 286 3.36 34.50 12.64
N LEU A 287 3.90 33.30 12.44
CA LEU A 287 4.53 32.48 13.47
C LEU A 287 6.05 32.62 13.35
N ASN A 288 6.70 32.95 14.45
CA ASN A 288 8.16 33.11 14.51
C ASN A 288 8.87 31.75 14.50
N LEU A 289 8.93 31.13 13.32
CA LEU A 289 9.64 29.87 13.05
C LEU A 289 10.56 30.03 11.84
N ASN A 290 11.78 30.49 12.09
CA ASN A 290 12.77 30.77 11.04
C ASN A 290 13.29 29.50 10.32
N THR A 291 13.00 28.32 10.86
CA THR A 291 13.45 27.02 10.33
C THR A 291 12.47 26.41 9.34
N VAL A 292 11.29 27.01 9.15
CA VAL A 292 10.19 26.45 8.36
C VAL A 292 9.75 27.44 7.30
N SER A 293 9.55 26.96 6.07
CA SER A 293 8.86 27.72 5.02
C SER A 293 7.67 26.92 4.49
N MET A 294 6.51 27.55 4.50
CA MET A 294 5.25 27.03 3.98
C MET A 294 4.94 27.74 2.67
N PHE A 295 4.90 27.01 1.55
CA PHE A 295 4.61 27.57 0.23
C PHE A 295 5.48 28.79 -0.15
N GLY A 296 6.76 28.76 0.23
CA GLY A 296 7.72 29.84 0.00
C GLY A 296 7.54 31.07 0.90
N LYS A 297 6.72 30.97 1.96
CA LYS A 297 6.48 32.04 2.94
C LYS A 297 6.76 31.56 4.35
N ASN A 298 6.83 32.50 5.29
CA ASN A 298 6.87 32.17 6.71
C ASN A 298 5.53 31.53 7.11
N PRO A 299 5.53 30.58 8.06
CA PRO A 299 4.30 29.99 8.55
C PRO A 299 3.44 31.06 9.22
N GLU A 300 2.13 31.01 8.98
CA GLU A 300 1.16 31.94 9.56
C GLU A 300 -0.15 31.20 9.81
N ILE A 301 -0.92 31.67 10.80
CA ILE A 301 -2.35 31.34 10.92
C ILE A 301 -3.16 32.55 10.45
N VAL A 302 -4.40 32.33 10.05
CA VAL A 302 -5.27 33.41 9.58
C VAL A 302 -6.42 33.60 10.56
N VAL A 303 -6.64 34.84 10.98
CA VAL A 303 -7.74 35.22 11.87
C VAL A 303 -8.80 35.96 11.07
N VAL A 304 -10.05 35.51 11.16
CA VAL A 304 -11.22 36.24 10.67
C VAL A 304 -11.85 36.95 11.85
N ARG A 305 -11.89 38.28 11.81
CA ARG A 305 -12.40 39.11 12.91
C ARG A 305 -13.23 40.28 12.43
N HIS A 306 -14.10 40.78 13.30
CA HIS A 306 -14.93 41.94 13.00
C HIS A 306 -14.08 43.22 12.90
N ARG A 307 -14.27 44.04 11.85
CA ARG A 307 -13.43 45.22 11.57
C ARG A 307 -13.41 46.26 12.70
N ILE A 308 -14.56 46.51 13.31
CA ILE A 308 -14.70 47.54 14.36
C ILE A 308 -14.37 46.97 15.74
N THR A 309 -15.10 45.94 16.20
CA THR A 309 -14.93 45.38 17.55
C THR A 309 -13.69 44.52 17.70
N GLN A 310 -13.02 44.15 16.60
CA GLN A 310 -11.86 43.26 16.58
C GLN A 310 -12.16 41.85 17.15
N ALA A 311 -13.43 41.52 17.40
CA ALA A 311 -13.86 40.25 17.92
C ALA A 311 -13.55 39.14 16.90
N ILE A 312 -12.80 38.12 17.35
CA ILE A 312 -12.45 36.96 16.54
C ILE A 312 -13.70 36.12 16.31
N ARG A 313 -13.95 35.80 15.04
CA ARG A 313 -15.01 34.88 14.61
C ARG A 313 -14.45 33.49 14.39
N GLN A 314 -13.33 33.40 13.65
CA GLN A 314 -12.72 32.14 13.23
C GLN A 314 -11.20 32.23 13.17
N VAL A 315 -10.55 31.09 13.39
CA VAL A 315 -9.10 30.90 13.19
C VAL A 315 -8.89 29.79 12.17
N VAL A 316 -8.11 30.08 11.14
CA VAL A 316 -7.84 29.21 10.01
C VAL A 316 -6.36 28.81 10.02
N PHE A 317 -6.11 27.51 10.02
CA PHE A 317 -4.78 26.90 9.94
C PHE A 317 -4.53 26.39 8.52
N MET A 318 -3.31 26.57 8.03
CA MET A 318 -2.92 26.19 6.67
C MET A 318 -1.93 25.03 6.72
N SER A 319 -2.33 23.89 6.21
CA SER A 319 -1.59 22.63 6.29
C SER A 319 -1.22 22.11 4.90
N TYR A 320 -0.06 21.46 4.80
CA TYR A 320 0.26 20.70 3.60
C TYR A 320 -0.66 19.48 3.49
N HIS A 321 -1.01 19.12 2.26
CA HIS A 321 -1.68 17.85 2.02
C HIS A 321 -0.80 16.69 2.49
N GLY A 322 -1.38 15.66 3.12
CA GLY A 322 -0.63 14.51 3.64
C GLY A 322 0.26 13.85 2.57
N GLN A 323 -0.20 13.92 1.32
CA GLN A 323 0.54 13.54 0.11
C GLN A 323 1.94 14.16 0.00
N ALA A 324 2.15 15.40 0.42
CA ALA A 324 3.44 16.07 0.35
C ALA A 324 4.54 15.25 1.06
N PHE A 325 4.17 14.52 2.12
CA PHE A 325 5.09 13.72 2.92
C PHE A 325 5.37 12.34 2.30
N TYR A 326 4.51 11.85 1.41
CA TYR A 326 4.79 10.66 0.61
C TYR A 326 5.86 10.91 -0.46
N TYR A 327 6.02 12.15 -0.94
CA TYR A 327 6.90 12.46 -2.07
C TYR A 327 8.08 13.38 -1.76
N GLY A 328 8.01 14.18 -0.70
CA GLY A 328 8.98 15.25 -0.42
C GLY A 328 9.34 15.40 1.06
N GLY A 329 9.19 14.34 1.85
CA GLY A 329 9.34 14.36 3.32
C GLY A 329 10.72 14.74 3.88
N ASP A 330 11.69 15.12 3.07
CA ASP A 330 13.10 15.27 3.48
C ASP A 330 13.32 16.44 4.45
N ASN A 331 12.41 17.41 4.47
CA ASN A 331 12.46 18.52 5.43
C ASN A 331 11.71 18.18 6.73
N GLN A 332 12.45 17.65 7.71
CA GLN A 332 11.92 17.29 9.02
C GLN A 332 11.26 18.46 9.76
N ALA A 333 11.74 19.71 9.59
CA ALA A 333 11.17 20.88 10.24
C ALA A 333 9.76 21.19 9.72
N VAL A 334 9.54 21.03 8.40
CA VAL A 334 8.20 21.18 7.79
C VAL A 334 7.23 20.10 8.28
N VAL A 335 7.71 18.86 8.39
CA VAL A 335 6.91 17.73 8.89
C VAL A 335 6.51 17.97 10.36
N ALA A 336 7.49 18.30 11.21
CA ALA A 336 7.27 18.60 12.61
C ALA A 336 6.36 19.82 12.81
N TYR A 337 6.44 20.82 11.93
CA TYR A 337 5.52 21.96 11.95
C TYR A 337 4.07 21.52 11.71
N GLN A 338 3.79 20.57 10.80
CA GLN A 338 2.43 20.05 10.64
C GLN A 338 1.93 19.38 11.91
N ASP A 339 2.78 18.60 12.57
CA ASP A 339 2.43 17.96 13.83
C ASP A 339 2.09 18.98 14.92
N LEU A 340 2.92 20.03 15.09
CA LEU A 340 2.67 21.16 15.99
C LEU A 340 1.35 21.87 15.64
N LEU A 341 1.15 22.23 14.37
CA LEU A 341 -0.01 22.98 13.89
C LEU A 341 -1.31 22.23 14.19
N TRP A 342 -1.37 20.93 13.86
CA TRP A 342 -2.54 20.10 14.12
C TRP A 342 -2.75 19.87 15.61
N ASN A 343 -1.70 19.60 16.39
CA ASN A 343 -1.83 19.43 17.85
C ASN A 343 -2.38 20.70 18.51
N ALA A 344 -1.90 21.88 18.10
CA ALA A 344 -2.37 23.16 18.61
C ALA A 344 -3.83 23.44 18.20
N ALA A 345 -4.20 23.18 16.94
CA ALA A 345 -5.58 23.34 16.47
C ALA A 345 -6.56 22.45 17.25
N LEU A 346 -6.16 21.22 17.55
CA LEU A 346 -6.96 20.30 18.37
C LEU A 346 -7.13 20.81 19.79
N GLN A 347 -6.05 21.27 20.44
CA GLN A 347 -6.15 21.84 21.78
C GLN A 347 -6.93 23.16 21.80
N PHE A 348 -6.84 24.00 20.77
CA PHE A 348 -7.68 25.20 20.64
C PHE A 348 -9.17 24.83 20.66
N ALA A 349 -9.53 23.74 20.00
CA ALA A 349 -10.89 23.21 19.89
C ALA A 349 -11.32 22.27 21.04
N ASP A 350 -10.50 22.13 22.09
CA ASP A 350 -10.72 21.18 23.21
C ASP A 350 -10.86 19.71 22.79
N LEU A 351 -10.10 19.30 21.77
CA LEU A 351 -10.12 17.93 21.24
C LEU A 351 -8.91 17.13 21.73
N ALA A 352 -9.15 15.85 22.01
CA ALA A 352 -8.09 14.91 22.36
C ALA A 352 -7.15 14.66 21.16
N ILE A 353 -5.85 14.60 21.45
CA ILE A 353 -4.81 14.21 20.50
C ILE A 353 -4.52 12.73 20.73
N LYS A 354 -4.74 11.87 19.72
CA LYS A 354 -4.41 10.45 19.81
C LYS A 354 -2.93 10.19 19.58
N ALA A 355 -2.32 10.87 18.61
CA ALA A 355 -0.90 10.71 18.27
C ALA A 355 -0.24 12.04 17.92
N GLU A 356 0.67 12.51 18.77
CA GLU A 356 1.29 13.83 18.63
C GLU A 356 2.19 13.98 17.40
N ASP A 357 2.67 12.88 16.81
CA ASP A 357 3.69 12.85 15.74
C ASP A 357 3.22 12.15 14.46
N SER A 358 1.92 12.18 14.18
CA SER A 358 1.31 11.48 13.03
C SER A 358 1.96 11.78 11.67
N PHE A 359 2.30 13.04 11.39
CA PHE A 359 2.97 13.42 10.14
C PHE A 359 4.43 12.94 10.12
N SER A 360 5.09 13.01 11.27
CA SER A 360 6.46 12.53 11.46
C SER A 360 6.59 11.02 11.26
N VAL A 361 5.67 10.23 11.80
CA VAL A 361 5.60 8.77 11.58
C VAL A 361 5.43 8.48 10.08
N LEU A 362 4.47 9.15 9.43
CA LEU A 362 4.25 8.99 7.99
C LEU A 362 5.53 9.28 7.19
N ALA A 363 6.18 10.42 7.43
CA ALA A 363 7.38 10.79 6.70
C ALA A 363 8.53 9.78 6.92
N ARG A 364 8.74 9.31 8.15
CA ARG A 364 9.76 8.29 8.47
C ARG A 364 9.46 6.96 7.80
N GLY A 365 8.22 6.48 7.85
CA GLY A 365 7.82 5.23 7.23
C GLY A 365 7.94 5.26 5.70
N VAL A 366 7.65 6.40 5.08
CA VAL A 366 7.91 6.62 3.65
C VAL A 366 9.41 6.60 3.35
N MET A 367 10.24 7.29 4.14
CA MET A 367 11.69 7.30 3.96
C MET A 367 12.31 5.91 4.10
N ALA A 368 11.91 5.14 5.11
CA ALA A 368 12.38 3.79 5.34
C ALA A 368 12.09 2.86 4.15
N ASN A 369 10.98 3.09 3.45
CA ASN A 369 10.54 2.27 2.32
C ASN A 369 11.00 2.78 0.94
N ARG A 370 11.60 3.98 0.83
CA ARG A 370 12.14 4.47 -0.46
C ARG A 370 13.22 3.55 -1.05
N SER A 371 13.88 2.74 -0.22
CA SER A 371 14.89 1.75 -0.63
C SER A 371 14.31 0.53 -1.35
N LYS A 372 12.99 0.27 -1.26
CA LYS A 372 12.35 -0.96 -1.77
C LYS A 372 11.89 -0.91 -3.24
N GLY A 373 12.31 0.10 -4.00
CA GLY A 373 12.01 0.24 -5.44
C GLY A 373 10.60 0.77 -5.73
N ARG A 374 10.42 1.44 -6.89
CA ARG A 374 9.11 1.96 -7.32
C ARG A 374 8.26 0.84 -7.95
N ARG A 375 7.29 0.30 -7.21
CA ARG A 375 6.25 -0.58 -7.78
C ARG A 375 5.38 0.17 -8.79
N ASN A 376 4.91 -0.52 -9.84
CA ASN A 376 4.01 0.05 -10.83
C ASN A 376 2.61 0.27 -10.21
N ARG A 377 2.28 1.53 -9.91
CA ARG A 377 1.07 1.92 -9.17
C ARG A 377 -0.24 1.52 -9.85
N THR A 378 -0.27 1.56 -11.17
CA THR A 378 -1.48 1.21 -11.93
C THR A 378 -1.79 -0.27 -11.75
N VAL A 379 -0.76 -1.11 -11.69
CA VAL A 379 -0.90 -2.55 -11.39
C VAL A 379 -1.41 -2.76 -9.97
N VAL A 380 -0.79 -2.11 -8.97
CA VAL A 380 -1.22 -2.20 -7.56
C VAL A 380 -2.68 -1.77 -7.41
N LEU A 381 -3.09 -0.69 -8.07
CA LEU A 381 -4.47 -0.22 -8.02
C LEU A 381 -5.44 -1.21 -8.65
N ALA A 382 -5.12 -1.81 -9.81
CA ALA A 382 -6.01 -2.80 -10.40
C ALA A 382 -6.10 -4.09 -9.58
N VAL A 383 -4.98 -4.54 -8.97
CA VAL A 383 -4.98 -5.67 -8.03
C VAL A 383 -5.92 -5.36 -6.88
N PHE A 384 -5.75 -4.20 -6.24
CA PHE A 384 -6.64 -3.75 -5.17
C PHE A 384 -8.11 -3.75 -5.60
N LEU A 385 -8.44 -3.12 -6.75
CA LEU A 385 -9.81 -3.08 -7.26
C LEU A 385 -10.34 -4.50 -7.52
N ARG A 386 -9.52 -5.40 -8.06
CA ARG A 386 -9.93 -6.78 -8.33
C ARG A 386 -10.21 -7.55 -7.04
N THR A 387 -9.36 -7.41 -6.03
CA THR A 387 -9.61 -7.97 -4.69
C THR A 387 -10.92 -7.43 -4.11
N GLN A 388 -11.24 -6.17 -4.32
CA GLN A 388 -12.52 -5.59 -3.87
C GLN A 388 -13.73 -6.19 -4.63
N GLU A 389 -13.64 -6.37 -5.95
CA GLU A 389 -14.70 -7.04 -6.74
C GLU A 389 -15.02 -8.43 -6.19
N LEU A 390 -13.97 -9.18 -5.86
CA LEU A 390 -14.06 -10.54 -5.35
C LEU A 390 -14.63 -10.59 -3.94
N LYS A 391 -14.07 -9.80 -3.01
CA LYS A 391 -14.50 -9.76 -1.60
C LYS A 391 -15.95 -9.31 -1.44
N LYS A 392 -16.44 -8.44 -2.33
CA LYS A 392 -17.78 -7.82 -2.24
C LYS A 392 -18.75 -8.33 -3.30
N GLU A 393 -18.35 -9.34 -4.06
CA GLU A 393 -19.17 -9.98 -5.11
C GLU A 393 -19.83 -8.99 -6.09
N PHE A 394 -19.09 -7.96 -6.52
CA PHE A 394 -19.57 -7.00 -7.52
C PHE A 394 -18.53 -6.74 -8.61
N THR A 395 -18.96 -6.19 -9.74
CA THR A 395 -18.06 -5.76 -10.82
C THR A 395 -18.11 -4.25 -11.00
N TYR A 396 -16.95 -3.60 -11.15
CA TYR A 396 -16.92 -2.18 -11.47
C TYR A 396 -17.47 -1.93 -12.89
N PRO A 397 -18.36 -0.92 -13.08
CA PRO A 397 -18.80 -0.49 -14.41
C PRO A 397 -17.62 -0.13 -15.33
N GLU A 398 -17.75 -0.40 -16.63
CA GLU A 398 -16.69 -0.08 -17.61
C GLU A 398 -16.26 1.39 -17.54
N SER A 399 -17.22 2.30 -17.42
CA SER A 399 -16.97 3.74 -17.32
C SER A 399 -16.03 4.07 -16.15
N ILE A 400 -16.27 3.45 -14.99
CA ILE A 400 -15.43 3.63 -13.80
C ILE A 400 -14.04 3.04 -14.04
N VAL A 401 -13.93 1.83 -14.56
CA VAL A 401 -12.61 1.20 -14.79
C VAL A 401 -11.82 1.95 -15.87
N ARG A 402 -12.48 2.42 -16.94
CA ARG A 402 -11.89 3.29 -17.96
C ARG A 402 -11.37 4.58 -17.35
N TRP A 403 -12.12 5.15 -16.43
CA TRP A 403 -11.74 6.41 -15.82
C TRP A 403 -10.60 6.26 -14.80
N ILE A 404 -10.56 5.16 -14.03
CA ILE A 404 -9.48 4.86 -13.09
C ILE A 404 -8.19 4.41 -13.81
N LEU A 405 -8.32 3.56 -14.83
CA LEU A 405 -7.22 2.91 -15.53
C LEU A 405 -7.11 3.42 -16.98
N CYS A 406 -7.37 4.72 -17.22
CA CYS A 406 -7.50 5.32 -18.55
C CYS A 406 -6.34 4.98 -19.49
N THR A 407 -5.11 5.14 -19.01
CA THR A 407 -3.87 4.81 -19.74
C THR A 407 -3.81 3.36 -20.24
N SER A 408 -4.55 2.45 -19.62
CA SER A 408 -4.63 1.05 -20.02
C SER A 408 -5.69 0.82 -21.09
N PHE A 409 -6.72 1.65 -21.13
CA PHE A 409 -7.80 1.55 -22.12
C PHE A 409 -7.53 2.29 -23.42
N GLU A 410 -6.53 3.17 -23.44
CA GLU A 410 -6.03 3.82 -24.66
C GLU A 410 -5.24 2.85 -25.55
N SER A 411 -4.96 1.63 -25.09
CA SER A 411 -4.37 0.57 -25.90
C SER A 411 -5.42 -0.17 -26.72
N ASP A 412 -5.19 -0.28 -28.05
CA ASP A 412 -6.04 -1.03 -28.99
C ASP A 412 -6.09 -2.56 -28.71
N ASP A 413 -5.28 -3.06 -27.77
CA ASP A 413 -5.03 -4.48 -27.53
C ASP A 413 -5.79 -5.08 -26.33
N LEU A 414 -6.89 -4.46 -25.91
CA LEU A 414 -7.71 -4.96 -24.80
C LEU A 414 -8.37 -6.31 -25.14
N PRO A 415 -8.16 -7.37 -24.33
CA PRO A 415 -8.81 -8.65 -24.56
C PRO A 415 -10.34 -8.55 -24.35
N PRO A 416 -11.15 -9.45 -24.94
CA PRO A 416 -12.58 -9.46 -24.71
C PRO A 416 -12.91 -9.73 -23.23
N LEU A 417 -14.07 -9.23 -22.78
CA LEU A 417 -14.63 -9.59 -21.47
C LEU A 417 -14.79 -11.11 -21.38
N ASN A 418 -14.41 -11.67 -20.22
CA ASN A 418 -14.64 -13.08 -19.93
C ASN A 418 -16.00 -13.26 -19.24
N LYS A 419 -16.28 -14.50 -18.83
CA LYS A 419 -17.51 -14.87 -18.11
C LYS A 419 -17.71 -14.11 -16.79
N THR A 420 -16.67 -13.52 -16.21
CA THR A 420 -16.80 -12.76 -14.95
C THR A 420 -17.33 -11.35 -15.17
N GLY A 421 -17.41 -10.85 -16.42
CA GLY A 421 -17.86 -9.49 -16.73
C GLY A 421 -16.97 -8.37 -16.19
N SER A 422 -15.80 -8.69 -15.60
CA SER A 422 -14.96 -7.70 -14.91
C SER A 422 -14.05 -6.97 -15.89
N HIS A 423 -14.22 -5.65 -15.96
CA HIS A 423 -13.34 -4.76 -16.70
C HIS A 423 -11.97 -4.61 -16.03
N VAL A 424 -11.88 -4.71 -14.70
CA VAL A 424 -10.60 -4.69 -13.97
C VAL A 424 -9.77 -5.92 -14.34
N ASN A 425 -10.38 -7.10 -14.31
CA ASN A 425 -9.74 -8.35 -14.74
C ASN A 425 -9.35 -8.32 -16.23
N ARG A 426 -10.13 -7.63 -17.07
CA ARG A 426 -9.79 -7.39 -18.48
C ARG A 426 -8.46 -6.64 -18.63
N VAL A 427 -8.26 -5.57 -17.87
CA VAL A 427 -7.00 -4.80 -17.85
C VAL A 427 -5.86 -5.63 -17.29
N MET A 428 -6.07 -6.34 -16.17
CA MET A 428 -5.03 -7.19 -15.57
C MET A 428 -4.56 -8.28 -16.54
N ARG A 429 -5.46 -8.91 -17.30
CA ARG A 429 -5.09 -9.88 -18.35
C ARG A 429 -4.29 -9.26 -19.49
N MET A 430 -4.63 -8.04 -19.89
CA MET A 430 -3.85 -7.30 -20.89
C MET A 430 -2.42 -7.04 -20.39
N TRP A 431 -2.26 -6.60 -19.14
CA TRP A 431 -0.93 -6.46 -18.55
C TRP A 431 -0.23 -7.78 -18.29
N ALA A 432 -0.92 -8.88 -18.00
CA ALA A 432 -0.27 -10.19 -17.90
C ALA A 432 0.29 -10.61 -19.27
N LYS A 433 -0.48 -10.40 -20.35
CA LYS A 433 -0.05 -10.64 -21.74
C LYS A 433 1.12 -9.73 -22.15
N ASN A 434 1.06 -8.45 -21.81
CA ASN A 434 2.13 -7.48 -22.11
C ASN A 434 3.33 -7.63 -21.16
N GLY A 435 3.10 -8.06 -19.93
CA GLY A 435 4.07 -8.36 -18.89
C GLY A 435 4.83 -9.65 -19.17
N GLN A 436 4.28 -10.59 -19.93
CA GLN A 436 5.10 -11.66 -20.53
C GLN A 436 6.22 -11.11 -21.43
N ARG A 437 6.13 -9.85 -21.91
CA ARG A 437 7.23 -9.14 -22.60
C ARG A 437 8.13 -8.30 -21.69
N TYR A 438 7.68 -7.87 -20.50
CA TYR A 438 8.36 -6.86 -19.65
C TYR A 438 8.56 -7.22 -18.16
N MET A 439 8.03 -8.36 -17.69
CA MET A 439 8.21 -8.93 -16.36
C MET A 439 8.86 -10.33 -16.42
N PRO A 440 10.06 -10.49 -17.03
CA PRO A 440 10.78 -11.77 -17.00
C PRO A 440 10.96 -12.29 -15.57
N SER A 441 11.21 -11.41 -14.59
CA SER A 441 11.55 -11.81 -13.22
C SER A 441 10.42 -12.52 -12.48
N HIS A 442 9.16 -12.11 -12.65
CA HIS A 442 8.02 -12.76 -11.97
C HIS A 442 7.65 -14.11 -12.59
N MET A 443 7.67 -14.21 -13.93
CA MET A 443 7.46 -15.49 -14.59
C MET A 443 8.62 -16.46 -14.36
N VAL A 444 9.86 -15.96 -14.30
CA VAL A 444 11.04 -16.73 -13.88
C VAL A 444 10.87 -17.19 -12.43
N ARG A 445 10.34 -16.34 -11.53
CA ARG A 445 10.02 -16.70 -10.14
C ARG A 445 9.01 -17.85 -10.07
N LEU A 446 7.85 -17.72 -10.73
CA LEU A 446 6.83 -18.77 -10.73
C LEU A 446 7.33 -20.08 -11.36
N LYS A 447 8.07 -20.00 -12.47
CA LYS A 447 8.69 -21.19 -13.09
C LYS A 447 9.71 -21.85 -12.18
N LEU A 448 10.48 -21.07 -11.42
CA LEU A 448 11.47 -21.58 -10.48
C LEU A 448 10.81 -22.29 -9.29
N LEU A 449 9.72 -21.73 -8.76
CA LEU A 449 8.95 -22.33 -7.67
C LEU A 449 8.26 -23.63 -8.14
N ALA A 450 7.62 -23.63 -9.31
CA ALA A 450 7.04 -24.84 -9.89
C ALA A 450 8.08 -25.95 -10.14
N LYS A 451 9.30 -25.58 -10.54
CA LYS A 451 10.42 -26.53 -10.65
C LYS A 451 10.85 -27.09 -9.29
N PHE A 452 10.83 -26.25 -8.26
CA PHE A 452 11.16 -26.66 -6.89
C PHE A 452 10.10 -27.61 -6.31
N ASP A 453 8.81 -27.37 -6.57
CA ASP A 453 7.74 -28.30 -6.19
C ASP A 453 7.82 -29.62 -6.95
N ALA A 454 8.07 -29.56 -8.26
CA ALA A 454 8.23 -30.76 -9.09
C ALA A 454 9.37 -31.66 -8.58
N LEU A 455 10.48 -31.07 -8.13
CA LEU A 455 11.60 -31.81 -7.52
C LEU A 455 11.14 -32.68 -6.35
N PHE A 456 10.30 -32.17 -5.44
CA PHE A 456 9.82 -32.94 -4.29
C PHE A 456 8.71 -33.93 -4.62
N GLY A 457 8.09 -33.81 -5.81
CA GLY A 457 7.21 -34.84 -6.38
C GLY A 457 7.96 -36.06 -6.94
N THR A 458 9.26 -35.93 -7.23
CA THR A 458 10.08 -37.04 -7.74
C THR A 458 10.27 -38.15 -6.70
N LYS A 459 10.68 -39.35 -7.14
CA LYS A 459 11.01 -40.48 -6.26
C LYS A 459 12.15 -40.12 -5.29
N GLN A 460 13.10 -39.31 -5.73
CA GLN A 460 14.26 -38.87 -4.95
C GLN A 460 13.88 -37.82 -3.93
N GLY A 461 13.03 -36.86 -4.29
CA GLY A 461 12.42 -35.93 -3.35
C GLY A 461 11.63 -36.67 -2.26
N ARG A 462 10.82 -37.66 -2.63
CA ARG A 462 10.09 -38.51 -1.68
C ARG A 462 11.02 -39.34 -0.79
N ARG A 463 12.10 -39.92 -1.33
CA ARG A 463 13.13 -40.63 -0.55
C ARG A 463 13.84 -39.70 0.43
N LEU A 464 14.15 -38.48 0.01
CA LEU A 464 14.76 -37.47 0.85
C LEU A 464 13.85 -37.07 2.02
N LEU A 465 12.54 -36.89 1.77
CA LEU A 465 11.55 -36.66 2.82
C LEU A 465 11.41 -37.84 3.77
N ALA A 466 11.39 -39.07 3.23
CA ALA A 466 11.37 -40.28 4.04
C ALA A 466 12.63 -40.41 4.91
N LYS A 467 13.81 -40.07 4.37
CA LYS A 467 15.10 -40.06 5.08
C LYS A 467 15.12 -39.03 6.21
N LYS A 468 14.54 -37.84 6.00
CA LYS A 468 14.36 -36.81 7.05
C LYS A 468 13.41 -37.24 8.15
N ALA A 469 12.31 -37.92 7.80
CA ALA A 469 11.29 -38.35 8.75
C ALA A 469 11.73 -39.52 9.66
N ARG A 470 12.92 -40.10 9.42
CA ARG A 470 13.45 -41.19 10.25
C ARG A 470 13.74 -40.67 11.65
N PRO A 471 13.25 -41.34 12.71
CA PRO A 471 13.63 -40.99 14.06
C PRO A 471 15.14 -41.21 14.24
N PRO A 472 15.83 -40.36 15.00
CA PRO A 472 17.21 -40.62 15.38
C PRO A 472 17.23 -41.86 16.28
N ILE A 473 17.82 -42.94 15.79
CA ILE A 473 17.97 -44.21 16.50
C ILE A 473 19.45 -44.61 16.48
N THR A 474 19.92 -45.21 17.57
CA THR A 474 21.30 -45.73 17.61
C THR A 474 21.40 -47.05 16.85
N PHE A 475 22.61 -47.45 16.48
CA PHE A 475 22.81 -48.73 15.80
C PHE A 475 22.37 -49.91 16.68
N GLU A 476 22.62 -49.79 17.98
CA GLU A 476 22.25 -50.76 19.01
C GLU A 476 20.72 -50.85 19.15
N ASP A 477 20.04 -49.72 19.34
CA ASP A 477 18.57 -49.69 19.47
C ASP A 477 17.85 -50.21 18.22
N TRP A 478 18.42 -49.95 17.04
CA TRP A 478 17.88 -50.49 15.79
C TRP A 478 18.12 -51.98 15.64
N CYS A 479 19.30 -52.47 16.03
CA CYS A 479 19.57 -53.91 16.03
C CYS A 479 18.57 -54.65 16.93
N ASP A 480 18.23 -54.08 18.09
CA ASP A 480 17.23 -54.64 19.00
C ASP A 480 15.84 -54.61 18.36
N GLN A 481 15.42 -53.49 17.75
CA GLN A 481 14.14 -53.39 17.06
C GLN A 481 13.99 -54.37 15.89
N GLU A 482 15.03 -54.55 15.07
CA GLU A 482 14.98 -55.49 13.95
C GLU A 482 15.05 -56.94 14.43
N THR A 483 15.73 -57.22 15.54
CA THR A 483 15.75 -58.56 16.16
C THR A 483 14.39 -58.92 16.76
N ASP A 484 13.67 -57.94 17.32
CA ASP A 484 12.30 -58.13 17.82
C ASP A 484 11.31 -58.40 16.68
N LYS A 485 11.50 -57.76 15.52
CA LYS A 485 10.67 -57.99 14.32
C LYS A 485 10.99 -59.31 13.61
N ASP A 486 12.26 -59.65 13.53
CA ASP A 486 12.77 -60.89 12.94
C ASP A 486 13.86 -61.49 13.85
N PRO A 487 13.53 -62.51 14.67
CA PRO A 487 14.50 -63.19 15.52
C PRO A 487 15.70 -63.77 14.75
N GLY A 488 15.54 -64.05 13.45
CA GLY A 488 16.61 -64.48 12.55
C GLY A 488 17.64 -63.38 12.28
N PHE A 489 17.24 -62.11 12.34
CA PHE A 489 18.14 -60.96 12.26
C PHE A 489 19.14 -60.97 13.44
N GLY A 490 18.68 -61.37 14.63
CA GLY A 490 19.51 -61.52 15.82
C GLY A 490 20.75 -62.41 15.61
N LEU A 491 20.64 -63.41 14.73
CA LEU A 491 21.69 -64.38 14.42
C LEU A 491 22.69 -63.91 13.35
N LEU A 492 22.44 -62.77 12.68
CA LEU A 492 23.37 -62.23 11.69
C LEU A 492 24.68 -61.75 12.36
N PRO A 493 25.84 -61.93 11.70
CA PRO A 493 27.10 -61.34 12.17
C PRO A 493 26.98 -59.81 12.28
N MET A 494 27.62 -59.21 13.29
CA MET A 494 27.59 -57.75 13.50
C MET A 494 28.04 -56.95 12.28
N LYS A 495 28.96 -57.49 11.47
CA LYS A 495 29.38 -56.88 10.20
C LYS A 495 28.21 -56.76 9.21
N SER A 496 27.41 -57.81 9.06
CA SER A 496 26.24 -57.80 8.16
C SER A 496 25.14 -56.88 8.68
N LYS A 497 24.90 -56.87 10.00
CA LYS A 497 23.97 -55.90 10.62
C LYS A 497 24.43 -54.46 10.37
N ARG A 498 25.73 -54.20 10.49
CA ARG A 498 26.33 -52.88 10.23
C ARG A 498 26.24 -52.46 8.77
N GLU A 499 26.46 -53.38 7.83
CA GLU A 499 26.31 -53.11 6.40
C GLU A 499 24.86 -52.78 6.03
N ILE A 500 23.88 -53.49 6.61
CA ILE A 500 22.44 -53.19 6.44
C ILE A 500 22.12 -51.83 7.06
N TRP A 501 22.58 -51.56 8.29
CA TRP A 501 22.40 -50.27 8.96
C TRP A 501 22.99 -49.12 8.16
N ASP A 502 24.23 -49.25 7.70
CA ASP A 502 24.90 -48.20 6.95
C ASP A 502 24.23 -47.98 5.58
N GLY A 503 23.52 -48.97 5.02
CA GLY A 503 22.67 -48.82 3.84
C GLY A 503 21.31 -48.18 4.12
N ASP A 504 20.66 -48.57 5.22
CA ASP A 504 19.33 -48.11 5.58
C ASP A 504 19.32 -46.77 6.32
N HIS A 505 20.42 -46.40 6.98
CA HIS A 505 20.56 -45.24 7.86
C HIS A 505 21.69 -44.30 7.44
N VAL A 506 22.01 -44.27 6.13
CA VAL A 506 22.93 -43.28 5.56
C VAL A 506 22.51 -41.88 6.05
N PRO A 507 23.42 -41.05 6.60
CA PRO A 507 23.09 -39.68 6.97
C PRO A 507 22.71 -38.86 5.74
N LEU A 508 21.95 -37.77 5.95
CA LEU A 508 21.68 -36.81 4.88
C LEU A 508 23.00 -36.25 4.35
N SER A 509 23.17 -36.25 3.03
CA SER A 509 24.26 -35.53 2.38
C SER A 509 24.09 -34.02 2.58
N PHE A 510 25.15 -33.26 2.37
CA PHE A 510 25.09 -31.79 2.48
C PHE A 510 24.03 -31.17 1.57
N LEU A 511 23.93 -31.65 0.32
CA LEU A 511 22.96 -31.17 -0.65
C LEU A 511 21.53 -31.54 -0.24
N GLU A 512 21.33 -32.77 0.23
CA GLU A 512 20.05 -33.25 0.77
C GLU A 512 19.58 -32.39 1.93
N TYR A 513 20.47 -32.06 2.87
CA TYR A 513 20.17 -31.15 3.98
C TYR A 513 19.81 -29.74 3.49
N ARG A 514 20.57 -29.20 2.52
CA ARG A 514 20.34 -27.86 1.95
C ARG A 514 19.00 -27.76 1.21
N LEU A 515 18.63 -28.79 0.46
CA LEU A 515 17.33 -28.85 -0.24
C LEU A 515 16.16 -28.94 0.75
N LEU A 516 16.31 -29.72 1.82
CA LEU A 516 15.31 -29.81 2.89
C LEU A 516 15.14 -28.49 3.63
N ALA A 517 16.24 -27.78 3.91
CA ALA A 517 16.19 -26.46 4.55
C ALA A 517 15.51 -25.42 3.64
N LEU A 518 15.85 -25.39 2.35
CA LEU A 518 15.18 -24.52 1.38
C LEU A 518 13.68 -24.83 1.25
N ARG A 519 13.28 -26.11 1.38
CA ARG A 519 11.88 -26.50 1.38
C ARG A 519 11.14 -26.01 2.61
N GLU A 520 11.75 -26.08 3.78
CA GLU A 520 11.14 -25.54 5.01
C GLU A 520 11.01 -24.02 4.95
N GLU A 521 12.03 -23.33 4.46
CA GLU A 521 11.97 -21.88 4.24
C GLU A 521 10.92 -21.49 3.19
N TYR A 522 10.75 -22.30 2.14
CA TYR A 522 9.70 -22.11 1.12
C TYR A 522 8.28 -22.31 1.68
N LEU A 523 8.10 -23.27 2.58
CA LEU A 523 6.81 -23.55 3.23
C LEU A 523 6.51 -22.60 4.41
N ALA A 524 7.49 -21.82 4.87
CA ALA A 524 7.32 -20.86 5.94
C ALA A 524 6.62 -19.58 5.44
N PRO A 525 5.75 -18.96 6.25
CA PRO A 525 5.07 -17.72 5.89
C PRO A 525 6.05 -16.52 5.97
N HIS A 526 6.86 -16.31 4.93
CA HIS A 526 7.81 -15.20 4.86
C HIS A 526 7.87 -14.54 3.47
N ASP A 527 8.38 -13.30 3.45
CA ASP A 527 8.53 -12.40 2.29
C ASP A 527 9.33 -13.08 1.15
N GLY A 528 8.62 -13.58 0.14
CA GLY A 528 9.09 -14.65 -0.77
C GLY A 528 10.17 -14.26 -1.79
N TYR A 529 10.75 -13.06 -1.70
CA TYR A 529 11.77 -12.58 -2.63
C TYR A 529 13.15 -13.22 -2.37
N HIS A 530 13.57 -13.33 -1.11
CA HIS A 530 14.90 -13.85 -0.75
C HIS A 530 15.02 -15.37 -0.96
N ILE A 531 13.93 -16.12 -0.79
CA ILE A 531 13.93 -17.57 -0.99
C ILE A 531 14.11 -17.93 -2.47
N CYS A 532 13.57 -17.13 -3.39
CA CYS A 532 13.68 -17.38 -4.83
C CYS A 532 15.12 -17.24 -5.35
N GLU A 533 15.88 -16.25 -4.88
CA GLU A 533 17.30 -16.14 -5.23
C GLU A 533 18.10 -17.33 -4.69
N ARG A 534 17.82 -17.79 -3.46
CA ARG A 534 18.51 -18.94 -2.88
C ARG A 534 18.16 -20.28 -3.55
N ILE A 535 16.91 -20.47 -3.95
CA ILE A 535 16.48 -21.60 -4.78
C ILE A 535 17.16 -21.53 -6.16
N ARG A 536 17.22 -20.34 -6.77
CA ARG A 536 17.90 -20.13 -8.05
C ARG A 536 19.38 -20.46 -7.95
N GLU A 537 20.08 -19.94 -6.95
CA GLU A 537 21.49 -20.26 -6.72
C GLU A 537 21.73 -21.75 -6.49
N ALA A 538 20.84 -22.43 -5.74
CA ALA A 538 20.95 -23.86 -5.52
C ALA A 538 20.76 -24.65 -6.81
N PHE A 539 19.83 -24.24 -7.67
CA PHE A 539 19.63 -24.86 -8.98
C PHE A 539 20.74 -24.50 -9.97
N ASP A 540 21.14 -23.24 -10.11
CA ASP A 540 22.17 -22.81 -11.07
C ASP A 540 23.55 -23.43 -10.77
N LYS A 541 23.85 -23.68 -9.49
CA LYS A 541 25.13 -24.29 -9.07
C LYS A 541 25.14 -25.81 -9.14
N HIS A 542 23.97 -26.46 -9.14
CA HIS A 542 23.92 -27.90 -8.89
C HIS A 542 22.98 -28.67 -9.83
N ALA A 543 21.96 -28.03 -10.43
CA ALA A 543 20.98 -28.67 -11.30
C ALA A 543 21.07 -28.19 -12.75
N VAL A 544 20.99 -29.15 -13.67
CA VAL A 544 20.89 -28.91 -15.11
C VAL A 544 19.52 -29.40 -15.56
N PHE A 545 18.73 -28.53 -16.20
CA PHE A 545 17.42 -28.90 -16.73
C PHE A 545 17.56 -29.28 -18.20
N TYR A 546 17.01 -30.42 -18.61
CA TYR A 546 17.07 -30.87 -20.01
C TYR A 546 16.33 -29.94 -20.99
N SER A 547 15.32 -29.23 -20.49
CA SER A 547 14.53 -28.30 -21.29
C SER A 547 13.93 -27.24 -20.38
N SER A 548 13.75 -26.02 -20.90
CA SER A 548 12.99 -24.96 -20.24
C SER A 548 11.50 -25.30 -20.07
N ASP A 549 11.03 -26.32 -20.80
CA ASP A 549 9.61 -26.58 -21.05
C ASP A 549 9.12 -27.87 -20.37
N THR A 550 10.01 -28.73 -19.86
CA THR A 550 9.68 -29.96 -19.12
C THR A 550 10.28 -29.93 -17.70
N PRO A 551 9.50 -29.61 -16.65
CA PRO A 551 9.99 -29.51 -15.27
C PRO A 551 10.44 -30.85 -14.65
N GLY A 552 10.12 -31.99 -15.28
CA GLY A 552 10.45 -33.34 -14.79
C GLY A 552 11.84 -33.86 -15.15
N GLY A 553 12.56 -33.21 -16.07
CA GLY A 553 13.90 -33.62 -16.48
C GLY A 553 14.99 -32.85 -15.73
N LEU A 554 15.51 -33.43 -14.63
CA LEU A 554 16.54 -32.81 -13.80
C LEU A 554 17.83 -33.66 -13.80
N ARG A 555 18.97 -33.07 -14.15
CA ARG A 555 20.33 -33.63 -13.97
C ARG A 555 21.14 -32.84 -12.95
N TRP A 556 22.25 -33.43 -12.52
CA TRP A 556 23.26 -32.78 -11.68
C TRP A 556 24.60 -32.74 -12.40
N GLU A 557 25.36 -31.65 -12.22
CA GLU A 557 26.70 -31.51 -12.79
C GLU A 557 27.64 -32.61 -12.24
N GLY A 558 28.31 -33.35 -13.13
CA GLY A 558 29.24 -34.44 -12.75
C GLY A 558 28.67 -35.87 -12.74
N ASN A 559 27.43 -36.09 -13.19
CA ASN A 559 26.78 -37.41 -13.20
C ASN A 559 27.15 -38.32 -14.41
N GLY A 560 27.95 -37.84 -15.36
CA GLY A 560 28.51 -38.64 -16.46
C GLY A 560 27.54 -39.05 -17.57
N GLY A 561 26.34 -38.47 -17.66
CA GLY A 561 25.39 -38.78 -18.74
C GLY A 561 25.65 -38.01 -20.05
N PRO A 562 25.16 -38.50 -21.22
CA PRO A 562 25.33 -37.85 -22.53
C PRO A 562 24.62 -36.47 -22.62
N GLU A 563 25.13 -35.55 -23.45
CA GLU A 563 24.65 -34.15 -23.56
C GLU A 563 23.25 -34.00 -24.20
N ASP A 564 22.83 -34.94 -25.04
CA ASP A 564 21.51 -35.01 -25.67
C ASP A 564 20.70 -36.20 -25.11
N ASP A 565 19.36 -36.08 -25.04
CA ASP A 565 18.49 -37.09 -24.42
C ASP A 565 17.48 -37.71 -25.41
N ASP A 566 17.66 -39.00 -25.71
CA ASP A 566 16.76 -39.88 -26.45
C ASP A 566 16.04 -40.90 -25.53
N PHE A 567 16.02 -40.65 -24.22
CA PHE A 567 15.50 -41.54 -23.18
C PHE A 567 13.97 -41.50 -23.05
N ASP A 568 13.34 -42.66 -23.02
CA ASP A 568 11.89 -42.82 -22.93
C ASP A 568 11.40 -42.64 -21.48
N HIS A 569 11.06 -41.40 -21.14
CA HIS A 569 10.55 -41.02 -19.81
C HIS A 569 9.20 -41.65 -19.44
N ASP A 570 8.48 -42.26 -20.39
CA ASP A 570 7.18 -42.88 -20.11
C ASP A 570 7.33 -44.32 -19.59
N THR A 571 8.51 -44.93 -19.77
CA THR A 571 8.71 -46.37 -19.53
C THR A 571 9.93 -46.71 -18.65
N GLU A 572 10.97 -45.88 -18.57
CA GLU A 572 12.17 -46.14 -17.76
C GLU A 572 12.59 -44.95 -16.85
N GLU A 573 13.21 -45.25 -15.69
CA GLU A 573 13.78 -44.23 -14.81
C GLU A 573 15.13 -43.75 -15.34
N HIS A 574 15.28 -42.44 -15.60
CA HIS A 574 16.55 -41.90 -16.07
C HIS A 574 17.65 -42.08 -15.00
N PRO A 575 18.79 -42.73 -15.29
CA PRO A 575 19.86 -43.08 -14.32
C PRO A 575 20.59 -41.87 -13.71
N ALA A 576 20.22 -40.65 -14.08
CA ALA A 576 20.89 -39.39 -13.73
C ALA A 576 20.43 -38.80 -12.40
N VAL A 577 19.41 -39.38 -11.77
CA VAL A 577 18.81 -38.88 -10.54
C VAL A 577 19.30 -39.70 -9.33
N ASN A 578 20.63 -39.73 -9.15
CA ASN A 578 21.29 -40.30 -7.99
C ASN A 578 21.88 -39.14 -7.15
N LEU A 579 21.37 -38.95 -5.93
CA LEU A 579 21.80 -37.89 -5.00
C LEU A 579 23.10 -38.25 -4.23
N ASP A 580 23.59 -39.48 -4.39
CA ASP A 580 24.67 -40.06 -3.60
C ASP A 580 26.03 -40.08 -4.32
N SER A 581 26.51 -38.96 -4.87
CA SER A 581 27.96 -38.80 -5.13
C SER A 581 28.32 -37.41 -5.67
N VAL A 582 28.76 -36.49 -4.81
CA VAL A 582 29.38 -35.22 -5.29
C VAL A 582 30.64 -34.82 -4.52
N LEU A 583 31.06 -35.55 -3.49
CA LEU A 583 32.31 -35.24 -2.79
C LEU A 583 33.36 -36.30 -3.06
N THR A 584 34.51 -35.88 -3.61
CA THR A 584 35.71 -36.70 -3.69
C THR A 584 36.16 -37.14 -2.29
N GLY A 585 36.86 -38.28 -2.18
CA GLY A 585 37.35 -38.78 -0.89
C GLY A 585 38.21 -37.78 -0.12
N SER A 586 38.96 -36.93 -0.84
CA SER A 586 39.75 -35.83 -0.31
C SER A 586 38.88 -34.70 0.28
N GLN A 587 37.81 -34.30 -0.39
CA GLN A 587 36.88 -33.27 0.12
C GLN A 587 36.11 -33.74 1.35
N LYS A 588 35.75 -35.03 1.42
CA LYS A 588 35.14 -35.64 2.62
C LYS A 588 36.10 -35.67 3.81
N LYS A 589 37.41 -35.76 3.57
CA LYS A 589 38.44 -35.79 4.60
C LYS A 589 38.73 -34.39 5.15
N ILE A 590 38.91 -33.39 4.28
CA ILE A 590 39.17 -31.99 4.68
C ILE A 590 38.07 -31.47 5.60
N PHE A 591 36.80 -31.67 5.24
CA PHE A 591 35.68 -31.21 6.05
C PHE A 591 35.58 -31.86 7.43
N ARG A 592 35.93 -33.16 7.56
CA ARG A 592 35.97 -33.83 8.87
C ARG A 592 37.07 -33.28 9.77
N GLU A 593 38.16 -32.81 9.19
CA GLU A 593 39.33 -32.31 9.91
C GLU A 593 39.20 -30.82 10.26
N THR A 594 38.50 -30.02 9.44
CA THR A 594 38.49 -28.56 9.58
C THR A 594 37.11 -27.95 9.83
N GLY A 595 36.02 -28.72 9.65
CA GLY A 595 34.65 -28.19 9.67
C GLY A 595 34.33 -27.22 8.51
N SER A 596 35.22 -27.12 7.52
CA SER A 596 35.13 -26.23 6.35
C SER A 596 35.61 -26.95 5.08
N PHE A 597 35.09 -26.56 3.91
CA PHE A 597 35.61 -27.03 2.61
C PHE A 597 36.69 -26.10 2.02
N PHE A 598 36.95 -24.97 2.69
CA PHE A 598 38.02 -24.00 2.41
C PHE A 598 39.06 -24.02 3.53
#